data_AF-A0A8T4ZB93-F1
#
_entry.id   AF-A0A8T4ZB93-F1
#
_cell.length_a   1.000
_cell.length_b   1.000
_cell.length_c   1.000
_cell.angle_alpha   90.00
_cell.angle_beta   90.00
_cell.angle_gamma   90.00
#
_symmetry.space_group_name_H-M   'P 1'
#
loop_
_entity.id
_entity.type
_entity.pdbx_description
1 polymer ?
#
loop_
_entity_poly.entity_id
_entity_poly.type
_entity_poly.pdbx_seq_one_letter_code
_entity_poly.pdbx_strand_id
1 'polypeptide(L)'
;MRKVENILKRREKAVSPRRIVNENKSFISFVPFWAKWVYEISIYPKRHFNSLVEIEEDKKEDLATCSKLFYRRTIIFSDPDYL
;
A
#
# COMPACT_ATOMS: atom_id res chain seq x y z
N MET A 1 -20.02 2.60 -32.33
CA MET A 1 -19.64 3.62 -31.32
C MET A 1 -19.78 3.14 -29.87
N ARG A 2 -20.90 2.55 -29.42
CA ARG A 2 -21.09 2.06 -28.02
C ARG A 2 -20.06 1.04 -27.49
N LYS A 3 -19.42 0.27 -28.38
CA LYS A 3 -18.43 -0.75 -28.00
C LYS A 3 -17.10 -0.16 -27.52
N VAL A 4 -16.72 1.02 -28.03
CA VAL A 4 -15.46 1.71 -27.69
C VAL A 4 -15.57 2.40 -26.34
N GLU A 5 -16.69 3.06 -26.04
CA GLU A 5 -16.95 3.66 -24.71
C GLU A 5 -16.92 2.62 -23.59
N ASN A 6 -17.43 1.41 -23.84
CA ASN A 6 -17.38 0.32 -22.86
C ASN A 6 -15.95 -0.22 -22.62
N ILE A 7 -15.07 -0.12 -23.62
CA ILE A 7 -13.64 -0.48 -23.47
C ILE A 7 -12.93 0.60 -22.66
N LEU A 8 -13.22 1.88 -22.91
CA LEU A 8 -12.63 3.00 -22.18
C LEU A 8 -13.09 3.03 -20.71
N LYS A 9 -14.38 2.85 -20.43
CA LYS A 9 -14.89 2.70 -19.05
C LYS A 9 -14.32 1.49 -18.31
N ARG A 10 -14.04 0.38 -19.02
CA ARG A 10 -13.35 -0.78 -18.45
C ARG A 10 -11.87 -0.49 -18.16
N ARG A 11 -11.22 0.31 -19.00
CA ARG A 11 -9.83 0.76 -18.79
C ARG A 11 -9.74 1.71 -17.60
N GLU A 12 -10.62 2.71 -17.47
CA GLU A 12 -10.67 3.58 -16.29
C GLU A 12 -10.90 2.78 -14.99
N LYS A 13 -11.77 1.77 -15.00
CA LYS A 13 -11.94 0.85 -13.85
C LYS A 13 -10.77 -0.09 -13.60
N ALA A 14 -9.89 -0.32 -14.57
CA ALA A 14 -8.67 -1.11 -14.42
C ALA A 14 -7.49 -0.28 -13.87
N VAL A 15 -7.57 1.05 -13.98
CA VAL A 15 -6.70 2.02 -13.29
C VAL A 15 -7.10 2.19 -11.82
N SER A 16 -8.17 1.53 -11.37
CA SER A 16 -8.47 1.37 -9.94
C SER A 16 -7.28 0.68 -9.25
N PRO A 17 -6.83 1.20 -8.09
CA PRO A 17 -5.68 0.67 -7.40
C PRO A 17 -6.04 -0.64 -6.69
N ARG A 18 -6.19 -1.72 -7.46
CA ARG A 18 -6.54 -3.07 -6.95
C ARG A 18 -5.51 -3.65 -5.97
N ARG A 19 -4.41 -2.95 -5.74
CA ARG A 19 -3.27 -3.40 -4.93
C ARG A 19 -2.96 -2.46 -3.77
N ILE A 20 -3.67 -1.35 -3.62
CA ILE A 20 -3.56 -0.52 -2.41
C ILE A 20 -4.24 -1.27 -1.27
N VAL A 21 -3.50 -1.47 -0.19
CA VAL A 21 -3.96 -2.10 1.04
C VAL A 21 -4.54 -1.05 1.97
N ASN A 22 -3.83 0.07 2.14
CA ASN A 22 -4.30 1.23 2.89
C ASN A 22 -3.65 2.51 2.35
N GLU A 23 -4.32 3.64 2.55
CA GLU A 23 -3.83 4.95 2.18
C GLU A 23 -4.16 5.95 3.30
N ASN A 24 -3.13 6.51 3.91
CA ASN A 24 -3.24 7.56 4.93
C ASN A 24 -2.95 8.94 4.31
N LYS A 25 -2.97 9.99 5.13
CA LYS A 25 -2.66 11.36 4.66
C LYS A 25 -1.23 11.46 4.11
N SER A 26 -0.28 10.82 4.77
CA SER A 26 1.15 10.93 4.43
C SER A 26 1.74 9.72 3.72
N PHE A 27 1.14 8.53 3.87
CA PHE A 27 1.68 7.25 3.38
C PHE A 27 0.67 6.44 2.59
N ILE A 28 1.17 5.60 1.70
CA ILE A 28 0.41 4.62 0.93
C ILE A 28 1.05 3.24 1.12
N SER A 29 0.23 2.23 1.46
CA SER A 29 0.67 0.84 1.53
C SER A 29 0.02 0.04 0.42
N PHE A 30 0.82 -0.72 -0.33
CA PHE A 30 0.35 -1.50 -1.46
C PHE A 30 1.14 -2.78 -1.65
N VAL A 31 0.54 -3.75 -2.32
CA VAL A 31 1.23 -4.96 -2.78
C VAL A 31 1.96 -4.63 -4.08
N PRO A 32 3.31 -4.67 -4.11
CA PRO A 32 4.06 -4.34 -5.31
C PRO A 32 3.75 -5.29 -6.45
N PHE A 33 3.96 -4.84 -7.69
CA PHE A 33 3.77 -5.71 -8.85
C PHE A 33 4.76 -6.87 -8.92
N TRP A 34 5.90 -6.68 -8.29
CA TRP A 34 7.02 -7.60 -8.22
C TRP A 34 7.10 -8.32 -6.86
N ALA A 35 5.99 -8.40 -6.12
CA ALA A 35 5.94 -9.14 -4.87
C ALA A 35 6.42 -10.58 -5.08
N LYS A 36 7.50 -10.96 -4.40
CA LYS A 36 8.08 -12.32 -4.43
C LYS A 36 7.58 -13.15 -3.26
N TRP A 37 7.19 -12.51 -2.15
CA TRP A 37 6.75 -13.18 -0.94
C TRP A 37 5.24 -13.10 -0.75
N VAL A 38 4.68 -14.13 -0.09
CA VAL A 38 3.29 -14.11 0.35
C VAL A 38 3.13 -12.97 1.37
N TYR A 39 2.18 -12.07 1.13
CA TYR A 39 1.95 -10.85 1.92
C TYR A 39 3.06 -9.79 1.87
N GLU A 40 3.86 -9.74 0.81
CA GLU A 40 4.74 -8.59 0.60
C GLU A 40 3.92 -7.30 0.43
N ILE A 41 4.11 -6.36 1.35
CA ILE A 41 3.47 -5.05 1.35
C ILE A 41 4.59 -4.01 1.42
N SER A 42 4.57 -3.07 0.48
CA SER A 42 5.48 -1.93 0.50
C SER A 42 4.74 -0.69 0.98
N ILE A 43 5.36 0.05 1.90
CA ILE A 43 4.85 1.33 2.40
C ILE A 43 5.73 2.43 1.82
N TYR A 44 5.10 3.38 1.13
CA TYR A 44 5.79 4.52 0.54
C TYR A 44 5.19 5.83 1.03
N PRO A 45 6.00 6.87 1.25
CA PRO A 45 5.48 8.20 1.51
C PRO A 45 4.92 8.81 0.22
N LYS A 46 3.83 9.55 0.34
CA LYS A 46 3.25 10.30 -0.79
C LYS A 46 4.12 11.50 -1.20
N ARG A 47 4.86 12.06 -0.24
CA ARG A 47 5.86 13.11 -0.44
C ARG A 47 7.24 12.47 -0.44
N HIS A 48 8.14 12.98 -1.26
CA HIS A 48 9.54 12.57 -1.21
C HIS A 48 10.22 13.05 0.09
N PHE A 49 10.90 12.14 0.77
CA PHE A 49 11.78 12.40 1.91
C PHE A 49 13.15 11.82 1.58
N ASN A 50 14.23 12.52 1.94
CA ASN A 50 15.59 12.02 1.69
C ASN A 50 16.01 11.01 2.76
N SER A 51 15.48 11.15 3.97
CA SER A 51 15.79 10.28 5.11
C SER A 51 14.57 10.08 6.00
N LEU A 52 14.51 8.93 6.68
CA LEU A 52 13.48 8.63 7.68
C LEU A 52 13.53 9.60 8.88
N VAL A 53 14.68 10.21 9.15
CA VAL A 53 14.86 11.17 10.25
C VAL A 53 14.11 12.49 9.99
N GLU A 54 13.86 12.81 8.71
CA GLU A 54 13.15 14.03 8.30
C GLU A 54 11.62 13.93 8.46
N ILE A 55 11.12 12.77 8.92
CA ILE A 55 9.69 12.54 9.12
C ILE A 55 9.26 13.24 10.42
N GLU A 56 8.44 14.29 10.28
CA GLU A 56 7.76 14.98 11.39
C GLU A 56 6.90 14.02 12.23
N GLU A 57 6.69 14.34 13.50
CA GLU A 57 6.01 13.45 14.46
C GLU A 57 4.61 13.01 14.00
N ASP A 58 3.79 13.95 13.50
CA ASP A 58 2.45 13.65 12.96
C ASP A 58 2.49 12.62 11.82
N LYS A 59 3.57 12.61 11.03
CA LYS A 59 3.78 11.67 9.93
C LYS A 59 4.28 10.32 10.45
N LYS A 60 4.98 10.28 11.58
CA LYS A 60 5.38 9.01 12.22
C LYS A 60 4.15 8.25 12.72
N GLU A 61 3.14 8.94 13.24
CA GLU A 61 1.87 8.31 13.64
C GLU A 61 1.13 7.71 12.43
N ASP A 62 1.12 8.44 11.30
CA ASP A 62 0.56 7.93 10.04
C ASP A 62 1.29 6.65 9.58
N LEU A 63 2.63 6.62 9.70
CA LEU A 63 3.45 5.45 9.38
C LEU A 63 3.16 4.28 10.33
N ALA A 64 3.10 4.52 11.64
CA ALA A 64 2.80 3.51 12.65
C ALA A 64 1.42 2.87 12.41
N THR A 65 0.44 3.68 12.03
CA THR A 65 -0.91 3.22 11.68
C THR A 65 -0.89 2.30 10.46
N CYS A 66 -0.10 2.62 9.43
CA CYS A 66 0.11 1.74 8.27
C CYS A 66 0.77 0.42 8.65
N SER A 67 1.82 0.45 9.48
CA SER A 67 2.55 -0.75 9.92
C SER A 67 1.72 -1.64 10.86
N LYS A 68 0.84 -1.08 11.69
CA LYS A 68 -0.04 -1.85 12.58
C LYS A 68 -0.97 -2.80 11.82
N LEU A 69 -1.38 -2.44 10.60
CA LEU A 69 -2.20 -3.30 9.76
C LEU A 69 -1.47 -4.59 9.34
N PHE A 70 -0.15 -4.53 9.17
CA PHE A 70 0.66 -5.70 8.88
C PHE A 70 0.60 -6.71 10.03
N TYR A 71 0.90 -6.27 11.26
CA TYR A 71 0.89 -7.14 12.44
C TYR A 71 -0.45 -7.86 12.65
N ARG A 72 -1.57 -7.15 12.44
CA ARG A 72 -2.90 -7.76 12.58
C ARG A 72 -3.20 -8.83 11.51
N ARG A 73 -2.60 -8.70 10.33
CA ARG A 73 -2.73 -9.66 9.23
C ARG A 73 -1.88 -10.91 9.50
N THR A 74 -0.68 -10.73 10.05
CA THR A 74 0.25 -11.82 10.38
C THR A 74 -0.36 -12.82 11.37
N ILE A 75 -1.13 -12.36 12.36
CA ILE A 75 -1.78 -13.23 13.37
C ILE A 75 -2.70 -14.30 12.74
N ILE A 76 -3.20 -14.08 11.51
CA ILE A 76 -4.08 -15.04 10.81
C ILE A 76 -3.29 -16.24 10.26
N PHE A 77 -1.98 -16.09 10.06
CA PHE A 77 -1.10 -17.10 9.50
C PHE A 77 0.03 -17.35 10.50
N SER A 78 -0.07 -18.41 11.31
CA SER A 78 0.84 -18.75 12.41
C SER A 78 2.30 -18.30 12.16
N ASP A 79 2.81 -17.49 13.09
CA ASP A 79 4.17 -16.92 13.19
C ASP A 79 5.14 -17.33 12.07
N PRO A 80 5.14 -16.61 10.94
CA PRO A 80 6.13 -16.82 9.91
C PRO A 80 7.45 -16.19 10.34
N ASP A 81 8.54 -16.96 10.21
CA ASP A 81 9.91 -16.60 10.59
C ASP A 81 10.44 -15.39 9.80
N TYR A 82 10.04 -14.19 10.20
CA TYR A 82 10.54 -12.92 9.67
C TYR A 82 11.28 -12.14 10.76
N LEU A 83 12.21 -12.81 11.45
CA LEU A 83 13.27 -12.24 12.31
C LEU A 83 14.54 -13.08 12.20
#